data_AF-A0A7V4MZV5-F1
#
_entry.id   AF-A0A7V4MZV5-F1
#
_cell.length_a   1.000
_cell.length_b   1.000
_cell.length_c   1.000
_cell.angle_alpha   90.00
_cell.angle_beta   90.00
_cell.angle_gamma   90.00
#
_symmetry.space_group_name_H-M   'P 1'
#
loop_
_entity.id
_entity.type
_entity.pdbx_description
1 polymer ?
#
loop_
_entity_poly.entity_id
_entity_poly.type
_entity_poly.pdbx_seq_one_letter_code
_entity_poly.pdbx_strand_id
1 'polypeptide(L)'
;VRSGEPIGRPLGRAAVFPPMVTHMVSIGEETGALDAMLNKIADFYEDEVDAAVKSLTSIIEPIMMMFVGGLVGLIVISMYLPMFNMMNLVK
;
A
#
# COMPACT_ATOMS: atom_id res chain seq x y z
N VAL A 1 3.22 24.66 23.05
CA VAL A 1 3.00 26.05 22.55
C VAL A 1 2.78 27.08 23.65
N ARG A 2 2.02 26.80 24.73
CA ARG A 2 1.85 27.77 25.85
C ARG A 2 3.12 28.04 26.69
N SER A 3 4.21 27.31 26.47
CA SER A 3 5.42 27.35 27.30
C SER A 3 6.67 27.89 26.57
N GLY A 4 6.54 28.42 25.35
CA GLY A 4 7.68 28.90 24.54
C GLY A 4 8.58 27.79 23.95
N GLU A 5 8.23 26.52 24.16
CA GLU A 5 8.95 25.39 23.56
C GLU A 5 8.58 25.24 22.06
N PRO A 6 9.57 25.06 21.15
CA PRO A 6 9.33 24.80 19.72
C PRO A 6 8.43 23.59 19.52
N ILE A 7 7.49 23.66 18.59
CA ILE A 7 6.50 22.63 18.24
C ILE A 7 7.18 21.33 17.80
N GLY A 8 8.36 21.39 17.18
CA GLY A 8 9.11 20.19 16.76
C GLY A 8 9.51 19.26 17.91
N ARG A 9 9.83 19.79 19.11
CA ARG A 9 10.31 19.01 20.26
C ARG A 9 9.25 18.10 20.91
N PRO A 10 8.01 18.58 21.18
CA PRO A 10 6.92 17.73 21.63
C PRO A 10 6.51 16.68 20.59
N LEU A 11 6.54 17.02 19.30
CA LEU A 11 6.18 16.09 18.22
C LEU A 11 7.16 14.91 18.14
N GLY A 12 8.46 15.15 18.28
CA GLY A 12 9.45 14.06 18.29
C GLY A 12 9.41 13.12 19.49
N ARG A 13 8.63 13.45 20.53
CA ARG A 13 8.39 12.54 21.66
C ARG A 13 7.28 11.52 21.38
N ALA A 14 6.46 11.72 20.36
CA ALA A 14 5.42 10.78 19.98
C ALA A 14 5.95 9.79 18.92
N ALA A 15 5.79 8.49 19.18
CA ALA A 15 6.26 7.42 18.28
C ALA A 15 5.57 7.39 16.91
N VAL A 16 4.44 8.10 16.77
CA VAL A 16 3.69 8.24 15.52
C VAL A 16 4.28 9.26 14.56
N PHE A 17 5.20 10.14 15.01
CA PHE A 17 5.84 11.13 14.14
C PHE A 17 7.24 10.68 13.75
N PRO A 18 7.48 10.37 12.48
CA PRO A 18 8.83 10.04 12.00
C PRO A 18 9.79 11.21 12.16
N PRO A 19 11.12 10.94 12.20
CA PRO A 19 12.14 11.99 12.26
C PRO A 19 11.99 13.04 11.16
N MET A 20 11.54 12.65 9.97
CA MET A 20 11.28 13.54 8.84
C MET A 20 10.28 14.65 9.19
N VAL A 21 9.16 14.31 9.82
CA VAL A 21 8.12 15.27 10.20
C VAL A 21 8.66 16.26 11.23
N THR A 22 9.41 15.77 12.22
CA THR A 22 10.00 16.64 13.24
C THR A 22 11.03 17.61 12.66
N HIS A 23 11.84 17.17 11.69
CA HIS A 23 12.82 18.01 11.01
C HIS A 23 12.15 19.09 10.14
N MET A 24 11.14 18.72 9.36
CA MET A 24 10.39 19.67 8.53
C MET A 24 9.68 20.73 9.37
N VAL A 25 9.11 20.33 10.51
CA VAL A 25 8.49 21.27 11.47
C VAL A 25 9.54 22.20 12.07
N SER A 26 10.71 21.69 12.49
CA SER A 26 11.79 22.55 13.01
C SER A 26 12.29 23.56 11.97
N ILE A 27 12.46 23.13 10.70
CA ILE A 27 12.82 24.03 9.59
C ILE A 27 11.73 25.08 9.37
N GLY A 28 10.46 24.69 9.42
CA GLY A 28 9.32 25.59 9.26
C GLY A 28 9.20 26.61 10.38
N GLU A 29 9.55 26.25 11.62
CA GLU A 29 9.61 27.17 12.75
C GLU A 29 10.79 28.14 12.64
N GLU A 30 11.98 27.68 12.23
CA GLU A 30 13.17 28.54 12.06
C GLU A 30 13.02 29.54 10.92
N THR A 31 12.35 29.13 9.83
CA THR A 31 12.16 29.95 8.62
C THR A 31 10.85 30.74 8.62
N GLY A 32 9.98 30.53 9.61
CA GLY A 32 8.62 31.08 9.64
C GLY A 32 7.69 30.49 8.58
N ALA A 33 8.09 29.43 7.88
CA ALA A 33 7.35 28.77 6.81
C ALA A 33 6.67 27.47 7.26
N LEU A 34 6.22 27.41 8.52
CA LEU A 34 5.60 26.22 9.11
C LEU A 34 4.43 25.68 8.28
N ASP A 35 3.55 26.56 7.80
CA ASP A 35 2.39 26.19 6.97
C ASP A 35 2.83 25.46 5.67
N ALA A 36 3.85 25.98 4.99
CA ALA A 36 4.40 25.34 3.80
C ALA A 36 5.04 23.98 4.11
N MET A 37 5.72 23.85 5.24
CA MET A 37 6.33 22.58 5.65
C MET A 37 5.27 21.53 6.02
N LEU A 38 4.19 21.94 6.69
CA LEU A 38 3.07 21.05 7.02
C LEU A 38 2.33 20.57 5.77
N ASN A 39 2.08 21.45 4.79
CA ASN A 39 1.51 21.04 3.50
C ASN A 39 2.42 20.02 2.79
N LYS A 40 3.74 20.25 2.78
CA LYS A 40 4.69 19.31 2.16
C LYS A 40 4.72 17.94 2.86
N ILE A 41 4.53 17.91 4.18
CA ILE A 41 4.37 16.67 4.93
C ILE A 41 3.07 15.96 4.50
N ALA A 42 1.97 16.69 4.35
CA ALA A 42 0.69 16.12 3.91
C ALA A 42 0.81 15.50 2.52
N ASP A 43 1.38 16.24 1.55
CA ASP A 43 1.61 15.76 0.18
C ASP A 43 2.44 14.45 0.19
N PHE A 44 3.50 14.39 1.00
CA PHE A 44 4.33 13.19 1.12
C PHE A 44 3.55 11.97 1.64
N TYR A 45 2.69 12.15 2.64
CA TYR A 45 1.88 11.06 3.16
C TYR A 45 0.79 10.62 2.18
N GLU A 46 0.22 11.55 1.42
CA GLU A 46 -0.73 11.22 0.33
C GLU A 46 -0.04 10.36 -0.73
N ASP A 47 1.16 10.75 -1.17
CA ASP A 47 1.98 9.97 -2.11
C ASP A 47 2.33 8.57 -1.56
N GLU A 48 2.66 8.46 -0.27
CA GLU A 48 2.99 7.19 0.38
C GLU A 48 1.77 6.26 0.43
N VAL A 49 0.58 6.81 0.76
CA VAL A 49 -0.68 6.06 0.76
C VAL A 49 -1.04 5.60 -0.65
N ASP A 50 -0.94 6.47 -1.65
CA ASP A 50 -1.24 6.13 -3.04
C ASP A 50 -0.30 5.05 -3.58
N ALA A 51 0.99 5.14 -3.26
CA ALA A 51 1.98 4.12 -3.60
C ALA A 51 1.67 2.77 -2.93
N ALA A 52 1.27 2.79 -1.66
CA ALA A 52 0.89 1.58 -0.93
C ALA A 52 -0.38 0.93 -1.52
N VAL A 53 -1.41 1.73 -1.82
CA VAL A 53 -2.65 1.26 -2.45
C VAL A 53 -2.38 0.67 -3.83
N LYS A 54 -1.54 1.33 -4.63
CA LYS A 54 -1.14 0.83 -5.96
C LYS A 54 -0.36 -0.47 -5.86
N SER A 55 0.58 -0.57 -4.92
CA SER A 55 1.35 -1.80 -4.68
C SER A 55 0.45 -2.95 -4.27
N LEU A 56 -0.49 -2.70 -3.34
CA LEU A 56 -1.45 -3.70 -2.91
C LEU A 56 -2.33 -4.19 -4.06
N THR A 57 -2.84 -3.26 -4.87
CA THR A 57 -3.68 -3.58 -6.04
C THR A 57 -2.92 -4.41 -7.07
N SER A 58 -1.66 -4.06 -7.33
CA SER A 58 -0.77 -4.78 -8.27
C SER A 58 -0.53 -6.25 -7.88
N ILE A 59 -0.55 -6.57 -6.57
CA ILE A 59 -0.40 -7.95 -6.08
C ILE A 59 -1.73 -8.71 -6.10
N ILE A 60 -2.85 -8.02 -5.84
CA ILE A 60 -4.19 -8.63 -5.86
C ILE A 60 -4.52 -9.17 -7.26
N GLU A 61 -4.18 -8.43 -8.32
CA GLU A 61 -4.48 -8.81 -9.71
C GLU A 61 -3.94 -10.19 -10.13
N PRO A 62 -2.64 -10.52 -9.98
CA PRO A 62 -2.11 -11.84 -10.34
C PRO A 62 -2.68 -12.98 -9.47
N ILE A 63 -2.98 -12.72 -8.20
CA ILE A 63 -3.63 -13.73 -7.33
C ILE A 63 -5.01 -14.07 -7.87
N MET A 64 -5.79 -13.05 -8.26
CA MET A 64 -7.10 -13.23 -8.88
C MET A 64 -6.99 -14.01 -10.20
N MET A 65 -6.00 -13.72 -11.04
CA MET A 65 -5.76 -14.46 -12.28
C MET A 65 -5.42 -15.94 -12.04
N MET A 66 -4.57 -16.25 -11.05
CA MET A 66 -4.28 -17.64 -10.70
C MET A 66 -5.52 -18.38 -10.20
N PHE A 67 -6.36 -17.71 -9.40
CA PHE A 67 -7.59 -18.30 -8.88
C PHE A 67 -8.61 -18.59 -9.99
N VAL A 68 -8.88 -17.60 -10.85
CA VAL A 68 -9.81 -17.74 -11.99
C VAL A 68 -9.27 -18.78 -12.98
N GLY A 69 -7.99 -18.71 -13.34
CA GLY A 69 -7.35 -19.67 -14.22
C GLY A 69 -7.39 -21.10 -13.66
N GLY A 70 -7.15 -21.26 -12.36
CA GLY A 70 -7.28 -22.55 -11.67
C GLY A 70 -8.70 -23.11 -11.70
N LEU A 71 -9.71 -22.27 -11.42
CA LEU A 71 -11.12 -22.68 -11.50
C LEU A 71 -11.51 -23.12 -12.91
N VAL A 72 -11.17 -22.32 -13.93
CA VAL A 72 -11.46 -22.66 -15.33
C VAL A 72 -10.73 -23.94 -15.75
N GLY A 73 -9.45 -24.08 -15.38
CA GLY A 73 -8.66 -25.28 -15.63
C GLY A 73 -9.29 -26.53 -15.01
N LEU A 74 -9.79 -26.43 -13.79
CA LEU A 74 -10.45 -27.54 -13.08
C LEU A 74 -11.74 -27.97 -13.79
N ILE A 75 -12.55 -27.01 -14.27
CA ILE A 75 -13.77 -27.29 -15.05
C ILE A 75 -13.42 -28.01 -16.34
N VAL A 76 -12.42 -27.52 -17.09
CA VAL A 76 -11.99 -28.13 -18.36
C VAL A 76 -11.51 -29.56 -18.12
N ILE A 77 -10.62 -29.80 -17.14
CA ILE A 77 -10.13 -31.14 -16.82
C ILE A 77 -11.31 -32.06 -16.46
N SER A 78 -12.24 -31.60 -15.63
CA SER A 78 -13.40 -32.39 -15.20
C SER A 78 -14.32 -32.77 -16.36
N MET A 79 -14.40 -31.95 -17.41
CA MET A 79 -15.21 -32.22 -18.60
C MET A 79 -14.51 -33.16 -19.58
N TYR A 80 -13.21 -33.00 -19.80
CA TYR A 80 -12.46 -33.77 -20.80
C TYR A 80 -11.96 -35.13 -20.29
N LEU A 81 -11.61 -35.26 -19.02
CA LEU A 81 -11.10 -36.51 -18.44
C LEU A 81 -12.08 -37.69 -18.59
N PRO A 82 -13.41 -37.52 -18.39
CA PRO A 82 -14.39 -38.57 -18.68
C PRO A 82 -14.42 -38.98 -20.16
N MET A 83 -14.24 -38.03 -21.09
CA MET A 83 -14.18 -38.36 -22.52
C MET A 83 -12.96 -39.21 -22.86
N PHE A 84 -11.79 -38.91 -22.27
CA PHE A 84 -10.60 -39.74 -22.41
C PHE A 84 -10.80 -41.16 -21.87
N ASN A 85 -11.41 -41.28 -20.69
CA ASN A 85 -11.70 -42.58 -20.10
C ASN A 85 -12.67 -43.40 -20.97
N MET A 86 -13.67 -42.76 -21.58
CA MET A 86 -14.61 -43.40 -22.48
C MET A 86 -13.94 -43.91 -23.76
N MET A 87 -12.99 -43.15 -24.30
CA MET A 87 -12.22 -43.55 -25.49
C MET A 87 -11.31 -44.76 -25.23
N ASN A 88 -10.76 -44.88 -24.01
CA ASN A 88 -9.95 -46.03 -23.59
C ASN A 88 -10.78 -47.30 -23.34
N LEU A 89 -12.06 -47.16 -22.97
CA LEU A 89 -12.98 -48.29 -22.75
C LEU A 89 -13.53 -48.89 -24.05
N VAL A 90 -13.49 -48.14 -25.16
CA VAL A 90 -14.01 -48.56 -26.47
C VAL A 90 -12.93 -49.22 -27.35
N LYS A 91 -11.65 -49.15 -26.96
CA LYS A 91 -10.56 -49.94 -27.54
C LYS A 91 -10.44 -51.29 -26.84
#